data_AF-A0A935LU97-F1
#
_entry.id   AF-A0A935LU97-F1
#
_cell.length_a   1.000
_cell.length_b   1.000
_cell.length_c   1.000
_cell.angle_alpha   90.00
_cell.angle_beta   90.00
_cell.angle_gamma   90.00
#
_symmetry.space_group_name_H-M   'P 1'
#
loop_
_entity.id
_entity.type
_entity.pdbx_description
1 polymer ?
#
loop_
_entity_poly.entity_id
_entity_poly.type
_entity_poly.pdbx_seq_one_letter_code
_entity_poly.pdbx_strand_id
1 'polypeptide(L)'
;MEYNKFYAWIFSCDEYNQTEIKSPGFFFEAVNSLYASVKQFNTFPSWHVSTAILCALFYSKMKFNKFVIVIIWTVLICLSPVFLKMTYLTDVLVAIPLPFIAYSIAEKITQVTVKTETVREVVKIFSLESLIQSLAIGMRDENTISSMIDNLTRIEKNLTEKDFAEISKIGAALNPPVESLKQVINNLILSIDIEKQITKAKEMFGKDLKTFVPTDKNIKEAGEELINDACKPFDDPKFRYCILEMKKRNTGLINTNSIEEAARERSSDVIYKFKSFIESHKNDIPALNTIINNTNGHTHISFDDIKTISRELRKPPYEISTDEVWNAYLRIDSTNVKPIGDTKNPANIISLTQYAIGKIDRLEPYTDNVDKKFNDWILENESKGRKFSEEELVWLKMMKNHVSSFMEINMMSFNQPPFVNKGGAAKAYNIFGPDLNRIMYEFNEKLI
;
A
#
# COMPACT_ATOMS: atom_id res chain seq x y z
N MET A 1 -67.24 2.63 -25.15
CA MET A 1 -66.21 2.06 -24.25
C MET A 1 -64.95 2.88 -24.43
N GLU A 2 -64.81 3.93 -23.61
CA GLU A 2 -63.57 4.72 -23.53
C GLU A 2 -62.50 3.85 -22.88
N TYR A 3 -61.66 3.22 -23.70
CA TYR A 3 -60.43 2.64 -23.19
C TYR A 3 -59.48 3.78 -22.79
N ASN A 4 -59.21 3.78 -21.50
CA ASN A 4 -58.53 4.78 -20.71
C ASN A 4 -57.15 5.14 -21.32
N LYS A 5 -57.04 6.32 -21.97
CA LYS A 5 -55.79 6.86 -22.54
C LYS A 5 -54.64 6.95 -21.53
N PHE A 6 -54.95 6.91 -20.23
CA PHE A 6 -53.97 6.87 -19.15
C PHE A 6 -53.21 5.53 -19.09
N TYR A 7 -53.85 4.40 -19.43
CA TYR A 7 -53.20 3.08 -19.42
C TYR A 7 -52.26 2.87 -20.61
N ALA A 8 -52.58 3.45 -21.77
CA ALA A 8 -51.72 3.40 -22.95
C ALA A 8 -50.39 4.14 -22.74
N TRP A 9 -50.40 5.21 -21.93
CA TRP A 9 -49.19 5.96 -21.54
C TRP A 9 -48.27 5.18 -20.59
N ILE A 10 -48.82 4.22 -19.83
CA ILE A 10 -48.07 3.48 -18.80
C ILE A 10 -47.44 2.19 -19.36
N PHE A 11 -48.00 1.56 -20.40
CA PHE A 11 -47.62 0.19 -20.78
C PHE A 11 -47.42 -0.14 -22.27
N SER A 12 -47.58 0.79 -23.22
CA SER A 12 -47.37 0.47 -24.66
C SER A 12 -45.96 0.85 -25.13
N CYS A 13 -45.21 -0.13 -25.66
CA CYS A 13 -43.96 0.07 -26.39
C CYS A 13 -44.15 0.37 -27.88
N ASP A 14 -45.38 0.31 -28.39
CA ASP A 14 -45.67 0.52 -29.81
C ASP A 14 -46.50 1.80 -30.01
N GLU A 15 -46.03 2.62 -30.96
CA GLU A 15 -46.56 3.91 -31.45
C GLU A 15 -46.16 5.19 -30.69
N TYR A 16 -45.00 5.75 -31.07
CA TYR A 16 -44.56 7.09 -30.70
C TYR A 16 -45.08 8.15 -31.68
N ASN A 17 -46.19 8.81 -31.35
CA ASN A 17 -46.50 10.11 -31.94
C ASN A 17 -45.79 11.21 -31.14
N GLN A 18 -44.77 11.83 -31.73
CA GLN A 18 -44.24 13.10 -31.26
C GLN A 18 -45.39 14.12 -31.22
N THR A 19 -45.56 14.79 -30.08
CA THR A 19 -46.52 15.89 -29.99
C THR A 19 -45.94 17.09 -30.73
N GLU A 20 -46.40 17.35 -31.95
CA GLU A 20 -46.07 18.56 -32.70
C GLU A 20 -46.57 19.79 -31.94
N ILE A 21 -45.64 20.59 -31.42
CA ILE A 21 -45.97 21.90 -30.83
C ILE A 21 -46.15 22.89 -31.98
N LYS A 22 -47.40 23.15 -32.39
CA LYS A 22 -47.75 24.13 -33.43
C LYS A 22 -47.96 25.52 -32.83
N SER A 23 -46.87 26.23 -32.56
CA SER A 23 -46.92 27.66 -32.21
C SER A 23 -45.74 28.40 -32.84
N PRO A 24 -45.95 29.54 -33.52
CA PRO A 24 -44.87 30.29 -34.15
C PRO A 24 -44.05 31.06 -33.11
N GLY A 25 -42.73 30.95 -33.16
CA GLY A 25 -41.78 31.72 -32.34
C GLY A 25 -40.43 31.03 -32.18
N PHE A 26 -39.35 31.81 -32.10
CA PHE A 26 -37.96 31.33 -31.98
C PHE A 26 -37.77 30.27 -30.88
N PHE A 27 -38.44 30.44 -29.75
CA PHE A 27 -38.37 29.49 -28.63
C PHE A 27 -38.96 28.11 -28.99
N PHE A 28 -40.08 28.08 -29.72
CA PHE A 28 -40.72 26.83 -30.15
C PHE A 28 -39.93 26.13 -31.26
N GLU A 29 -39.31 26.88 -32.16
CA GLU A 29 -38.39 26.34 -33.16
C GLU A 29 -37.12 25.77 -32.53
N ALA A 30 -36.54 26.47 -31.54
CA ALA A 30 -35.37 25.98 -30.79
C ALA A 30 -35.70 24.68 -30.04
N VAL A 31 -36.87 24.63 -29.40
CA VAL A 31 -37.34 23.43 -28.71
C VAL A 31 -37.55 22.27 -29.69
N ASN A 32 -38.26 22.49 -30.82
CA ASN A 32 -38.48 21.46 -31.83
C ASN A 32 -37.17 20.96 -32.47
N SER A 33 -36.19 21.85 -32.70
CA SER A 33 -34.86 21.47 -33.20
C SER A 33 -34.11 20.59 -32.19
N LEU A 34 -34.22 20.90 -30.89
CA LEU A 34 -33.66 20.09 -29.82
C LEU A 34 -34.32 18.70 -29.78
N TYR A 35 -35.65 18.62 -29.84
CA TYR A 35 -36.40 17.37 -29.91
C TYR A 35 -36.03 16.51 -31.13
N ALA A 36 -35.74 17.13 -32.28
CA ALA A 36 -35.31 16.41 -33.49
C ALA A 36 -33.87 15.88 -33.39
N SER A 37 -33.00 16.53 -32.59
CA SER A 37 -31.58 16.18 -32.45
C SER A 37 -31.29 15.06 -31.46
N VAL A 38 -32.20 14.77 -30.54
CA VAL A 38 -32.00 13.78 -29.47
C VAL A 38 -32.53 12.41 -29.91
N LYS A 39 -31.63 11.44 -30.10
CA LYS A 39 -32.01 10.03 -30.24
C LYS A 39 -32.64 9.55 -28.93
N GLN A 40 -33.85 8.99 -29.02
CA GLN A 40 -34.53 8.38 -27.87
C GLN A 40 -33.81 7.08 -27.49
N PHE A 41 -33.12 7.10 -26.34
CA PHE A 41 -32.52 5.91 -25.73
C PHE A 41 -33.36 5.53 -24.53
N ASN A 42 -34.11 4.44 -24.67
CA ASN A 42 -34.98 3.93 -23.63
C ASN A 42 -34.15 3.08 -22.64
N THR A 43 -33.35 3.73 -21.78
CA THR A 43 -32.53 3.04 -20.78
C THR A 43 -33.29 2.93 -19.46
N PHE A 44 -33.78 1.73 -19.16
CA PHE A 44 -34.31 1.39 -17.84
C PHE A 44 -33.16 0.93 -16.92
N PRO A 45 -33.01 1.48 -15.70
CA PRO A 45 -33.64 2.66 -15.11
C PRO A 45 -32.95 3.98 -15.51
N SER A 46 -33.59 5.13 -15.24
CA SER A 46 -33.06 6.44 -15.69
C SER A 46 -31.72 6.82 -15.04
N TRP A 47 -30.66 6.84 -15.87
CA TRP A 47 -29.31 7.26 -15.47
C TRP A 47 -29.25 8.72 -14.97
N HIS A 48 -29.95 9.62 -15.65
CA HIS A 48 -29.96 11.05 -15.33
C HIS A 48 -30.56 11.32 -13.95
N VAL A 49 -31.66 10.61 -13.62
CA VAL A 49 -32.32 10.71 -12.32
C VAL A 49 -31.42 10.15 -11.22
N SER A 50 -30.83 8.97 -11.44
CA SER A 50 -29.95 8.32 -10.47
C SER A 50 -28.72 9.17 -10.13
N THR A 51 -28.03 9.69 -11.14
CA THR A 51 -26.83 10.52 -10.96
C THR A 51 -27.12 11.87 -10.30
N ALA A 52 -28.24 12.53 -10.65
CA ALA A 52 -28.65 13.78 -10.02
C ALA A 52 -28.94 13.61 -8.52
N ILE A 53 -29.66 12.54 -8.15
CA ILE A 53 -29.99 12.24 -6.75
C ILE A 53 -28.73 11.85 -5.97
N LEU A 54 -27.80 11.08 -6.57
CA LEU A 54 -26.52 10.75 -5.93
C LEU A 54 -25.70 12.01 -5.62
N CYS A 55 -25.64 12.96 -6.56
CA CYS A 55 -24.98 14.24 -6.35
C CYS A 55 -25.63 15.03 -5.21
N ALA A 56 -26.97 15.11 -5.18
CA ALA A 56 -27.69 15.78 -4.11
C ALA A 56 -27.39 15.18 -2.72
N LEU A 57 -27.30 13.84 -2.63
CA LEU A 57 -26.94 13.14 -1.40
C LEU A 57 -25.52 13.48 -0.93
N PHE A 58 -24.57 13.53 -1.87
CA PHE A 58 -23.19 13.92 -1.57
C PHE A 58 -23.09 15.35 -1.04
N TYR A 59 -23.75 16.32 -1.70
CA TYR A 59 -23.76 17.71 -1.26
C TYR A 59 -24.45 17.93 0.09
N SER A 60 -25.48 17.15 0.41
CA SER A 60 -26.14 17.17 1.74
C SER A 60 -25.16 16.82 2.86
N LYS A 61 -24.28 15.84 2.62
CA LYS A 61 -23.28 15.37 3.60
C LYS A 61 -22.12 16.34 3.78
N MET A 62 -21.79 17.13 2.76
CA MET A 62 -20.72 18.14 2.83
C MET A 62 -21.11 19.44 3.56
N LYS A 63 -22.31 19.52 4.17
CA LYS A 63 -22.81 20.73 4.88
C LYS A 63 -22.72 22.01 4.03
N PHE A 64 -23.01 21.91 2.73
CA PHE A 64 -22.91 23.04 1.83
C PHE A 64 -24.00 24.11 2.11
N ASN A 65 -23.59 25.37 2.25
CA ASN A 65 -24.45 26.47 2.72
C ASN A 65 -25.59 26.86 1.75
N LYS A 66 -25.62 26.30 0.53
CA LYS A 66 -26.64 26.57 -0.51
C LYS A 66 -27.38 25.30 -0.96
N PHE A 67 -27.65 24.37 -0.04
CA PHE A 67 -28.29 23.09 -0.33
C PHE A 67 -29.64 23.19 -1.06
N VAL A 68 -30.42 24.26 -0.79
CA VAL A 68 -31.72 24.51 -1.45
C VAL A 68 -31.59 24.61 -2.98
N ILE A 69 -30.51 25.23 -3.48
CA ILE A 69 -30.26 25.35 -4.93
C ILE A 69 -30.00 23.99 -5.55
N VAL A 70 -29.26 23.12 -4.84
CA VAL A 70 -28.96 21.76 -5.29
C VAL A 70 -30.23 20.92 -5.38
N ILE A 71 -31.16 21.04 -4.42
CA ILE A 71 -32.45 20.36 -4.48
C ILE A 71 -33.27 20.81 -5.70
N ILE A 72 -33.40 22.12 -5.90
CA ILE A 72 -34.16 22.67 -7.04
C ILE A 72 -33.56 22.18 -8.36
N TRP A 73 -32.24 22.23 -8.49
CA TRP A 73 -31.53 21.76 -9.68
C TRP A 73 -31.72 20.25 -9.91
N THR A 74 -31.70 19.46 -8.84
CA THR A 74 -31.94 18.00 -8.91
C THR A 74 -33.36 17.70 -9.39
N VAL A 75 -34.38 18.41 -8.86
CA VAL A 75 -35.77 18.25 -9.29
C VAL A 75 -35.94 18.60 -10.77
N LEU A 76 -35.29 19.66 -11.24
CA LEU A 76 -35.32 20.06 -12.66
C LEU A 76 -34.68 19.00 -13.57
N ILE A 77 -33.55 18.41 -13.16
CA ILE A 77 -32.89 17.32 -13.90
C ILE A 77 -33.73 16.05 -13.88
N CYS A 78 -34.46 15.75 -12.81
CA CYS A 78 -35.35 14.59 -12.77
C CYS A 78 -36.59 14.76 -13.67
N LEU A 79 -37.11 15.99 -13.78
CA LEU A 79 -38.29 16.29 -14.59
C LEU A 79 -37.97 16.45 -16.09
N SER A 80 -36.79 16.98 -16.42
CA SER A 80 -36.41 17.28 -17.81
C SER A 80 -36.51 16.06 -18.75
N PRO A 81 -35.99 14.86 -18.41
CA PRO A 81 -36.12 13.66 -19.25
C PRO A 81 -37.57 13.21 -19.47
N VAL A 82 -38.46 13.45 -18.51
CA VAL A 82 -39.89 13.13 -18.64
C VAL A 82 -40.57 14.09 -19.61
N PHE A 83 -40.28 15.39 -19.53
CA PHE A 83 -40.78 16.39 -20.47
C PHE A 83 -40.23 16.20 -21.89
N LEU A 84 -38.98 15.77 -22.01
CA LEU A 84 -38.36 15.45 -23.29
C LEU A 84 -38.81 14.09 -23.86
N LYS A 85 -39.68 13.35 -23.14
CA LYS A 85 -40.09 11.97 -23.46
C LYS A 85 -38.90 11.03 -23.71
N MET A 86 -37.79 11.27 -23.00
CA MET A 86 -36.58 10.44 -23.07
C MET A 86 -36.66 9.25 -22.13
N THR A 87 -37.45 9.34 -21.05
CA THR A 87 -37.64 8.28 -20.04
C THR A 87 -39.08 8.24 -19.56
N TYR A 88 -39.59 7.07 -19.21
CA TYR A 88 -40.92 6.92 -18.64
C TYR A 88 -40.95 7.29 -17.16
N LEU A 89 -42.16 7.60 -16.64
CA LEU A 89 -42.35 7.89 -15.22
C LEU A 89 -41.94 6.70 -14.33
N THR A 90 -42.14 5.48 -14.79
CA THR A 90 -41.69 4.25 -14.13
C THR A 90 -40.17 4.20 -13.96
N ASP A 91 -39.42 4.67 -14.96
CA ASP A 91 -37.95 4.66 -14.95
C ASP A 91 -37.42 5.66 -13.92
N VAL A 92 -38.13 6.77 -13.73
CA VAL A 92 -37.85 7.77 -12.69
C VAL A 92 -38.12 7.17 -11.31
N LEU A 93 -39.27 6.51 -11.13
CA LEU A 93 -39.64 5.90 -9.85
C LEU A 93 -38.65 4.81 -9.41
N VAL A 94 -38.18 3.99 -10.35
CA VAL A 94 -37.19 2.92 -10.08
C VAL A 94 -35.78 3.50 -9.89
N ALA A 95 -35.45 4.63 -10.50
CA ALA A 95 -34.14 5.27 -10.36
C ALA A 95 -33.93 5.99 -9.01
N ILE A 96 -34.99 6.43 -8.34
CA ILE A 96 -34.89 7.16 -7.06
C ILE A 96 -34.20 6.36 -5.92
N PRO A 97 -34.54 5.08 -5.65
CA PRO A 97 -33.92 4.34 -4.55
C PRO A 97 -32.47 3.88 -4.80
N LEU A 98 -32.05 3.75 -6.06
CA LEU A 98 -30.74 3.19 -6.43
C LEU A 98 -29.55 3.96 -5.83
N PRO A 99 -29.49 5.31 -5.91
CA PRO A 99 -28.43 6.10 -5.29
C PRO A 99 -28.29 5.92 -3.78
N PHE A 100 -29.40 5.77 -3.06
CA PHE A 100 -29.37 5.57 -1.61
C PHE A 100 -28.76 4.21 -1.25
N ILE A 101 -29.11 3.17 -2.02
CA ILE A 101 -28.56 1.82 -1.86
C ILE A 101 -27.07 1.82 -2.21
N ALA A 102 -26.71 2.41 -3.36
CA ALA A 102 -25.32 2.52 -3.81
C ALA A 102 -24.46 3.29 -2.80
N TYR A 103 -24.96 4.42 -2.29
CA TYR A 103 -24.28 5.21 -1.26
C TYR A 103 -24.11 4.43 0.05
N SER A 104 -25.14 3.71 0.50
CA SER A 104 -25.07 2.91 1.73
C SER A 104 -24.07 1.75 1.62
N ILE A 105 -23.97 1.13 0.44
CA ILE A 105 -22.97 0.10 0.14
C ILE A 105 -21.57 0.72 0.11
N ALA A 106 -21.40 1.86 -0.56
CA ALA A 106 -20.13 2.57 -0.62
C ALA A 106 -19.65 3.03 0.77
N GLU A 107 -20.55 3.53 1.63
CA GLU A 107 -20.24 3.92 3.01
C GLU A 107 -19.80 2.70 3.84
N LYS A 108 -20.45 1.54 3.68
CA LYS A 108 -20.02 0.30 4.35
C LYS A 108 -18.66 -0.18 3.85
N ILE A 109 -18.43 -0.17 2.54
CA ILE A 109 -17.13 -0.60 1.97
C ILE A 109 -16.02 0.34 2.43
N THR A 110 -16.23 1.65 2.36
CA THR A 110 -15.24 2.66 2.79
C THR A 110 -14.96 2.61 4.29
N GLN A 111 -15.97 2.39 5.13
CA GLN A 111 -15.73 2.18 6.56
C GLN A 111 -14.98 0.87 6.85
N VAL A 112 -15.26 -0.20 6.08
CA VAL A 112 -14.52 -1.47 6.20
C VAL A 112 -13.06 -1.27 5.78
N THR A 113 -12.78 -0.62 4.65
CA THR A 113 -11.40 -0.31 4.24
C THR A 113 -10.70 0.61 5.22
N VAL A 114 -11.33 1.69 5.71
CA VAL A 114 -10.71 2.62 6.67
C VAL A 114 -10.49 1.96 8.04
N LYS A 115 -11.33 1.01 8.48
CA LYS A 115 -11.07 0.23 9.70
C LYS A 115 -9.92 -0.76 9.52
N THR A 116 -9.78 -1.38 8.35
CA THR A 116 -8.66 -2.29 8.05
C THR A 116 -7.36 -1.56 7.70
N GLU A 117 -7.46 -0.32 7.20
CA GLU A 117 -6.36 0.61 6.94
C GLU A 117 -6.20 1.63 8.08
N THR A 118 -6.55 1.26 9.32
CA THR A 118 -5.91 1.91 10.47
C THR A 118 -4.45 1.49 10.45
N VAL A 119 -3.70 2.23 9.63
CA VAL A 119 -2.28 2.49 9.65
C VAL A 119 -1.64 1.71 10.79
N ARG A 120 -1.17 0.50 10.49
CA ARG A 120 0.08 0.04 11.10
C ARG A 120 1.07 1.10 10.66
N GLU A 121 1.17 2.16 11.45
CA GLU A 121 2.32 3.02 11.45
C GLU A 121 3.43 2.03 11.71
N VAL A 122 4.17 1.71 10.64
CA VAL A 122 5.40 0.97 10.77
C VAL A 122 6.21 1.87 11.69
N VAL A 123 6.21 1.56 12.98
CA VAL A 123 7.11 2.16 13.96
C VAL A 123 8.45 2.07 13.27
N LYS A 124 8.97 3.21 12.81
CA LYS A 124 10.26 3.25 12.15
C LYS A 124 11.25 2.90 13.25
N ILE A 125 11.63 1.63 13.35
CA ILE A 125 12.61 1.17 14.30
C ILE A 125 13.96 1.66 13.77
N PHE A 126 14.35 2.84 14.22
CA PHE A 126 15.66 3.40 13.91
C PHE A 126 16.69 2.84 14.90
N SER A 127 17.87 2.47 14.39
CA SER A 127 19.02 2.15 15.24
C SER A 127 19.43 3.39 16.06
N LEU A 128 19.91 3.19 17.30
CA LEU A 128 20.37 4.29 18.15
C LEU A 128 21.44 5.15 17.47
N GLU A 129 22.35 4.52 16.73
CA GLU A 129 23.41 5.17 15.95
C GLU A 129 22.81 6.14 14.93
N SER A 130 21.78 5.70 14.19
CA SER A 130 21.08 6.54 13.24
C SER A 130 20.30 7.66 13.92
N LEU A 131 19.66 7.41 15.06
CA LEU A 131 18.91 8.41 15.82
C LEU A 131 19.82 9.52 16.34
N ILE A 132 20.96 9.16 16.94
CA ILE A 132 21.96 10.12 17.44
C ILE A 132 22.50 10.98 16.30
N GLN A 133 22.75 10.38 15.13
CA GLN A 133 23.23 11.13 13.97
C GLN A 133 22.15 12.07 13.41
N SER A 134 20.89 11.61 13.33
CA SER A 134 19.75 12.44 12.90
C SER A 134 19.56 13.65 13.80
N LEU A 135 19.59 13.46 15.12
CA LEU A 135 19.47 14.56 16.09
C LEU A 135 20.61 15.58 15.94
N ALA A 136 21.83 15.12 15.68
CA ALA A 136 22.99 15.98 15.47
C ALA A 136 22.95 16.77 14.16
N ILE A 137 22.27 16.25 13.13
CA ILE A 137 22.03 16.94 11.86
C ILE A 137 20.84 17.93 11.99
N GLY A 138 20.09 17.88 13.09
CA GLY A 138 18.92 18.72 13.33
C GLY A 138 17.60 18.11 12.84
N MET A 139 17.60 16.82 12.45
CA MET A 139 16.38 16.08 12.15
C MET A 139 15.71 15.66 13.46
N ARG A 140 14.72 16.45 13.91
CA ARG A 140 14.07 16.33 15.21
C ARG A 140 12.54 16.17 15.06
N ASP A 141 12.12 15.22 14.23
CA ASP A 141 10.70 14.88 14.06
C ASP A 141 10.17 14.03 15.23
N GLU A 142 8.85 14.06 15.46
CA GLU A 142 8.20 13.40 16.60
C GLU A 142 8.47 11.89 16.66
N ASN A 143 8.54 11.21 15.50
CA ASN A 143 8.83 9.77 15.43
C ASN A 143 10.28 9.45 15.85
N THR A 144 11.24 10.29 15.44
CA THR A 144 12.64 10.22 15.87
C THR A 144 12.76 10.42 17.37
N ILE A 145 12.04 11.40 17.95
CA ILE A 145 12.04 11.67 19.40
C ILE A 145 11.45 10.49 20.19
N SER A 146 10.30 9.96 19.76
CA SER A 146 9.66 8.80 20.39
C SER A 146 10.57 7.56 20.37
N SER A 147 11.17 7.28 19.22
CA SER A 147 12.13 6.17 19.08
C SER A 147 13.38 6.36 19.94
N MET A 148 13.82 7.60 20.13
CA MET A 148 14.95 7.93 21.00
C MET A 148 14.61 7.72 22.48
N ILE A 149 13.42 8.12 22.92
CA ILE A 149 12.92 7.89 24.29
C ILE A 149 12.96 6.39 24.62
N ASP A 150 12.47 5.54 23.72
CA ASP A 150 12.45 4.09 23.92
C ASP A 150 13.87 3.51 24.05
N ASN A 151 14.78 3.91 23.16
CA ASN A 151 16.17 3.45 23.19
C ASN A 151 16.89 3.90 24.47
N LEU A 152 16.75 5.16 24.87
CA LEU A 152 17.38 5.68 26.09
C LEU A 152 16.79 5.03 27.34
N THR A 153 15.49 4.76 27.38
CA THR A 153 14.85 4.05 28.50
C THR A 153 15.40 2.63 28.65
N ARG A 154 15.68 1.95 27.54
CA ARG A 154 16.29 0.60 27.56
C ARG A 154 17.75 0.65 28.03
N ILE A 155 18.48 1.70 27.69
CA ILE A 155 19.83 1.95 28.23
C ILE A 155 19.76 2.24 29.73
N GLU A 156 18.86 3.13 30.16
CA GLU A 156 18.66 3.53 31.56
C GLU A 156 18.44 2.33 32.48
N LYS A 157 17.59 1.38 32.06
CA LYS A 157 17.27 0.17 32.82
C LYS A 157 18.49 -0.72 33.13
N ASN A 158 19.56 -0.61 32.35
CA ASN A 158 20.74 -1.47 32.46
C ASN A 158 22.01 -0.70 32.85
N LEU A 159 21.89 0.55 33.32
CA LEU A 159 23.04 1.35 33.74
C LEU A 159 23.71 0.80 35.00
N THR A 160 25.04 0.77 35.02
CA THR A 160 25.84 0.47 36.21
C THR A 160 26.20 1.74 36.98
N GLU A 161 26.63 1.62 38.24
CA GLU A 161 27.10 2.77 39.05
C GLU A 161 28.23 3.56 38.36
N LYS A 162 29.07 2.89 37.58
CA LYS A 162 30.13 3.52 36.78
C LYS A 162 29.56 4.39 35.67
N ASP A 163 28.50 3.93 35.01
CA ASP A 163 27.82 4.66 33.94
C ASP A 163 27.12 5.92 34.50
N PHE A 164 26.49 5.82 35.67
CA PHE A 164 25.90 7.00 36.35
C PHE A 164 26.95 8.08 36.65
N ALA A 165 28.13 7.69 37.13
CA ALA A 165 29.22 8.63 37.39
C ALA A 165 29.75 9.27 36.11
N GLU A 166 29.82 8.53 35.00
CA GLU A 166 30.26 9.03 33.69
C GLU A 166 29.26 10.04 33.11
N ILE A 167 27.95 9.75 33.16
CA ILE A 167 26.89 10.67 32.73
C ILE A 167 26.92 11.94 33.56
N SER A 168 27.01 11.84 34.88
CA SER A 168 27.02 13.01 35.77
C SER A 168 28.25 13.91 35.49
N LYS A 169 29.42 13.30 35.24
CA LYS A 169 30.64 14.04 34.91
C LYS A 169 30.56 14.78 33.58
N ILE A 170 30.06 14.13 32.53
CA ILE A 170 29.93 14.75 31.19
C ILE A 170 28.77 15.75 31.20
N GLY A 171 27.66 15.39 31.82
CA GLY A 171 26.45 16.19 31.90
C GLY A 171 26.62 17.49 32.70
N ALA A 172 27.52 17.54 33.68
CA ALA A 172 27.89 18.78 34.36
C ALA A 172 28.55 19.82 33.45
N ALA A 173 29.15 19.40 32.33
CA ALA A 173 29.78 20.31 31.36
C ALA A 173 28.80 20.79 30.27
N LEU A 174 27.56 20.30 30.25
CA LEU A 174 26.53 20.67 29.28
C LEU A 174 25.79 21.95 29.70
N ASN A 175 25.15 22.60 28.73
CA ASN A 175 24.28 23.76 28.97
C ASN A 175 22.90 23.55 28.29
N PRO A 176 21.84 23.23 29.05
CA PRO A 176 21.79 23.11 30.52
C PRO A 176 22.51 21.86 31.06
N PRO A 177 22.95 21.86 32.33
CA PRO A 177 23.60 20.71 32.94
C PRO A 177 22.61 19.54 33.09
N VAL A 178 23.13 18.33 32.90
CA VAL A 178 22.37 17.08 33.00
C VAL A 178 22.96 16.23 34.12
N GLU A 179 22.15 15.85 35.09
CA GLU A 179 22.61 15.02 36.21
C GLU A 179 22.42 13.53 35.95
N SER A 180 21.40 13.17 35.17
CA SER A 180 21.04 11.78 34.91
C SER A 180 20.42 11.58 33.53
N LEU A 181 20.53 10.36 33.00
CA LEU A 181 19.87 9.98 31.75
C LEU A 181 18.33 10.08 31.87
N LYS A 182 17.79 9.79 33.05
CA LYS A 182 16.36 9.93 33.37
C LYS A 182 15.85 11.34 33.16
N GLN A 183 16.65 12.35 33.50
CA GLN A 183 16.31 13.75 33.28
C GLN A 183 16.19 14.06 31.78
N VAL A 184 17.09 13.52 30.95
CA VAL A 184 17.05 13.69 29.49
C VAL A 184 15.82 13.02 28.91
N ILE A 185 15.51 11.79 29.32
CA ILE A 185 14.31 11.06 28.89
C ILE A 185 13.05 11.85 29.25
N ASN A 186 12.95 12.34 30.48
CA ASN A 186 11.81 13.14 30.91
C ASN A 186 11.68 14.44 30.10
N ASN A 187 12.80 15.11 29.79
CA ASN A 187 12.77 16.33 28.96
C ASN A 187 12.26 16.04 27.54
N LEU A 188 12.65 14.91 26.95
CA LEU A 188 12.17 14.47 25.63
C LEU A 188 10.68 14.13 25.68
N ILE A 189 10.20 13.38 26.68
CA ILE A 189 8.78 13.06 26.86
C ILE A 189 7.95 14.35 26.99
N LEU A 190 8.43 15.29 27.80
CA LEU A 190 7.75 16.57 27.99
C LEU A 190 7.76 17.44 26.73
N SER A 191 8.67 17.21 25.78
CA SER A 191 8.73 17.98 24.52
C SER A 191 7.63 17.61 23.53
N ILE A 192 7.15 16.36 23.58
CA ILE A 192 6.07 15.83 22.74
C ILE A 192 4.69 15.92 23.42
N ASP A 193 4.65 16.34 24.70
CA ASP A 193 3.41 16.49 25.46
C ASP A 193 2.62 17.74 25.01
N ILE A 194 1.41 17.51 24.48
CA ILE A 194 0.49 18.52 23.96
C ILE A 194 0.13 19.56 25.04
N GLU A 195 -0.07 19.15 26.30
CA GLU A 195 -0.44 20.10 27.36
C GLU A 195 0.70 21.08 27.67
N LYS A 196 1.94 20.58 27.62
CA LYS A 196 3.12 21.40 27.82
C LYS A 196 3.38 22.32 26.62
N GLN A 197 3.16 21.84 25.39
CA GLN A 197 3.22 22.67 24.19
C GLN A 197 2.21 23.83 24.23
N ILE A 198 0.98 23.57 24.67
CA ILE A 198 -0.04 24.60 24.85
C ILE A 198 0.39 25.63 25.92
N THR A 199 0.98 25.17 27.02
CA THR A 199 1.46 26.05 28.10
C THR A 199 2.60 26.93 27.62
N LYS A 200 3.60 26.35 26.94
CA LYS A 200 4.72 27.08 26.33
C LYS A 200 4.24 28.07 25.26
N ALA A 201 3.26 27.68 24.43
CA ALA A 201 2.65 28.59 23.45
C ALA A 201 1.97 29.80 24.12
N LYS A 202 1.33 29.62 25.28
CA LYS A 202 0.78 30.73 26.06
C LYS A 202 1.88 31.63 26.63
N GLU A 203 3.00 31.08 27.09
CA GLU A 203 4.15 31.85 27.59
C GLU A 203 4.86 32.64 26.48
N MET A 204 4.98 32.07 25.28
CA MET A 204 5.67 32.69 24.15
C MET A 204 4.83 33.78 23.49
N PHE A 205 3.54 33.53 23.28
CA PHE A 205 2.67 34.39 22.46
C PHE A 205 1.58 35.13 23.25
N GLY A 206 1.35 34.76 24.50
CA GLY A 206 0.25 35.25 25.34
C GLY A 206 0.63 36.21 26.47
N LYS A 207 1.85 36.79 26.46
CA LYS A 207 2.39 37.62 27.55
C LYS A 207 1.49 38.78 28.01
N ASP A 208 0.57 39.25 27.16
CA ASP A 208 -0.28 40.43 27.45
C ASP A 208 -1.79 40.14 27.51
N LEU A 209 -2.25 38.88 27.41
CA LEU A 209 -3.67 38.54 27.29
C LEU A 209 -4.07 37.35 28.20
N LYS A 210 -4.86 37.63 29.24
CA LYS A 210 -5.38 36.62 30.20
C LYS A 210 -6.27 35.53 29.57
N THR A 211 -6.77 35.75 28.35
CA THR A 211 -7.68 34.85 27.61
C THR A 211 -7.12 34.44 26.25
N PHE A 212 -5.79 34.39 26.11
CA PHE A 212 -5.18 33.92 24.87
C PHE A 212 -5.38 32.41 24.67
N VAL A 213 -6.00 32.04 23.56
CA VAL A 213 -6.11 30.65 23.09
C VAL A 213 -5.09 30.45 21.98
N PRO A 214 -4.07 29.58 22.17
CA PRO A 214 -3.09 29.29 21.14
C PRO A 214 -3.75 28.74 19.88
N THR A 215 -3.33 29.22 18.71
CA THR A 215 -3.66 28.61 17.42
C THR A 215 -2.76 27.39 17.17
N ASP A 216 -3.17 26.49 16.27
CA ASP A 216 -2.37 25.30 15.91
C ASP A 216 -0.94 25.66 15.47
N LYS A 217 -0.77 26.80 14.80
CA LYS A 217 0.55 27.32 14.41
C LYS A 217 1.41 27.67 15.63
N ASN A 218 0.82 28.31 16.64
CA ASN A 218 1.54 28.71 17.86
C ASN A 218 1.92 27.50 18.70
N ILE A 219 1.07 26.46 18.72
CA ILE A 219 1.36 25.18 19.40
C ILE A 219 2.52 24.49 18.70
N LYS A 220 2.53 24.46 17.37
CA LYS A 220 3.63 23.88 16.58
C LYS A 220 4.97 24.59 16.82
N GLU A 221 5.00 25.91 16.76
CA GLU A 221 6.23 26.69 17.01
C GLU A 221 6.75 26.50 18.45
N ALA A 222 5.84 26.45 19.44
CA ALA A 222 6.21 26.15 20.82
C ALA A 222 6.72 24.70 21.00
N GLY A 223 6.15 23.74 20.28
CA GLY A 223 6.62 22.35 20.25
C GLY A 223 8.02 22.23 19.65
N GLU A 224 8.28 22.92 18.54
CA GLU A 224 9.62 22.96 17.94
C GLU A 224 10.67 23.55 18.90
N GLU A 225 10.33 24.59 19.67
CA GLU A 225 11.22 25.15 20.70
C GLU A 225 11.48 24.14 21.84
N LEU A 226 10.44 23.46 22.33
CA LEU A 226 10.57 22.44 23.39
C LEU A 226 11.43 21.25 22.95
N ILE A 227 11.24 20.77 21.71
CA ILE A 227 12.04 19.70 21.13
C ILE A 227 13.49 20.16 20.99
N ASN A 228 13.71 21.41 20.55
CA ASN A 228 15.05 21.96 20.42
C ASN A 228 15.77 22.05 21.76
N ASP A 229 15.08 22.49 22.81
CA ASP A 229 15.61 22.54 24.18
C ASP A 229 15.94 21.15 24.72
N ALA A 230 15.05 20.18 24.51
CA ALA A 230 15.26 18.80 24.96
C ALA A 230 16.42 18.10 24.24
N CYS A 231 16.71 18.50 23.00
CA CYS A 231 17.77 17.91 22.19
C CYS A 231 19.17 18.52 22.40
N LYS A 232 19.30 19.64 23.13
CA LYS A 232 20.59 20.32 23.41
C LYS A 232 21.69 19.40 23.93
N PRO A 233 21.44 18.43 24.83
CA PRO A 233 22.47 17.50 25.28
C PRO A 233 23.14 16.70 24.16
N PHE A 234 22.40 16.40 23.07
CA PHE A 234 22.91 15.62 21.94
C PHE A 234 23.75 16.43 20.97
N ASP A 235 23.75 17.77 21.08
CA ASP A 235 24.62 18.61 20.26
C ASP A 235 26.10 18.42 20.64
N ASP A 236 26.37 18.08 21.92
CA ASP A 236 27.73 17.76 22.39
C ASP A 236 28.18 16.36 21.90
N PRO A 237 29.34 16.26 21.22
CA PRO A 237 29.83 14.99 20.69
C PRO A 237 30.28 14.00 21.78
N LYS A 238 30.73 14.49 22.95
CA LYS A 238 31.16 13.60 24.06
C LYS A 238 29.96 12.92 24.68
N PHE A 239 28.85 13.64 24.83
CA PHE A 239 27.60 13.06 25.32
C PHE A 239 27.05 11.99 24.37
N ARG A 240 27.07 12.25 23.05
CA ARG A 240 26.68 11.25 22.03
C ARG A 240 27.54 9.98 22.09
N TYR A 241 28.86 10.14 22.18
CA TYR A 241 29.78 9.01 22.27
C TYR A 241 29.58 8.21 23.57
N CYS A 242 29.33 8.89 24.69
CA CYS A 242 29.04 8.26 25.97
C CYS A 242 27.82 7.32 25.88
N ILE A 243 26.73 7.77 25.25
CA ILE A 243 25.51 6.96 25.07
C ILE A 243 25.78 5.72 24.20
N LEU A 244 26.57 5.86 23.13
CA LEU A 244 26.93 4.75 22.25
C LEU A 244 27.78 3.70 22.97
N GLU A 245 28.78 4.12 23.76
CA GLU A 245 29.59 3.21 24.57
C GLU A 245 28.76 2.49 25.63
N MET A 246 27.77 3.17 26.24
CA MET A 246 26.84 2.54 27.18
C MET A 246 25.96 1.48 26.50
N LYS A 247 25.42 1.76 25.30
CA LYS A 247 24.71 0.74 24.52
C LYS A 247 25.59 -0.48 24.29
N LYS A 248 26.83 -0.26 23.85
CA LYS A 248 27.80 -1.34 23.57
C LYS A 248 28.16 -2.16 24.81
N ARG A 249 28.36 -1.51 25.96
CA ARG A 249 28.59 -2.18 27.26
C ARG A 249 27.37 -2.98 27.70
N ASN A 250 26.17 -2.42 27.56
CA ASN A 250 24.92 -3.13 27.83
C ASN A 250 24.77 -4.35 26.92
N THR A 251 25.07 -4.25 25.62
CA THR A 251 25.05 -5.41 24.71
C THR A 251 26.05 -6.50 25.11
N GLY A 252 27.19 -6.15 25.73
CA GLY A 252 28.20 -7.09 26.20
C GLY A 252 27.91 -7.81 27.51
N LEU A 253 26.97 -7.34 28.33
CA LEU A 253 26.67 -7.87 29.67
C LEU A 253 25.43 -8.76 29.76
N ILE A 254 24.65 -8.91 28.69
CA ILE A 254 23.31 -9.51 28.80
C ILE A 254 23.31 -10.99 28.37
N ASN A 255 22.90 -11.84 29.30
CA ASN A 255 22.49 -13.24 29.17
C ASN A 255 21.66 -13.54 27.91
N THR A 256 21.61 -14.83 27.52
CA THR A 256 20.94 -15.47 26.36
C THR A 256 19.66 -14.82 25.77
N ASN A 257 18.88 -14.08 26.54
CA ASN A 257 17.72 -13.30 26.06
C ASN A 257 18.13 -12.09 25.19
N SER A 258 19.34 -11.54 25.34
CA SER A 258 19.86 -10.48 24.46
C SER A 258 20.28 -10.97 23.09
N ILE A 259 20.67 -12.24 22.95
CA ILE A 259 21.14 -12.77 21.67
C ILE A 259 19.97 -12.79 20.70
N GLU A 260 18.79 -13.19 21.15
CA GLU A 260 17.57 -13.16 20.36
C GLU A 260 17.12 -11.73 20.07
N GLU A 261 17.23 -10.83 21.05
CA GLU A 261 16.85 -9.42 20.86
C GLU A 261 17.82 -8.66 19.93
N ALA A 262 19.12 -8.91 20.04
CA ALA A 262 20.15 -8.40 19.14
C ALA A 262 20.04 -9.05 17.74
N ALA A 263 19.67 -10.33 17.65
CA ALA A 263 19.38 -10.97 16.37
C ALA A 263 18.13 -10.36 15.73
N ARG A 264 17.10 -10.02 16.51
CA ARG A 264 15.91 -9.33 16.04
C ARG A 264 16.22 -7.89 15.60
N GLU A 265 17.06 -7.16 16.33
CA GLU A 265 17.54 -5.82 15.93
C GLU A 265 18.28 -5.88 14.59
N ARG A 266 19.23 -6.83 14.42
CA ARG A 266 19.90 -7.06 13.14
C ARG A 266 18.95 -7.42 12.01
N SER A 267 17.94 -8.27 12.27
CA SER A 267 16.91 -8.60 11.29
C SER A 267 16.11 -7.34 10.88
N SER A 268 15.78 -6.47 11.84
CA SER A 268 15.10 -5.20 11.55
C SER A 268 15.96 -4.30 10.67
N ASP A 269 17.27 -4.22 10.92
CA ASP A 269 18.20 -3.45 10.10
C ASP A 269 18.29 -3.98 8.66
N VAL A 270 18.34 -5.30 8.48
CA VAL A 270 18.35 -5.93 7.15
C VAL A 270 17.06 -5.63 6.38
N ILE A 271 15.90 -5.74 7.05
CA ILE A 271 14.60 -5.38 6.45
C ILE A 271 14.57 -3.90 6.08
N TYR A 272 15.07 -3.03 6.96
CA TYR A 272 15.15 -1.60 6.71
C TYR A 272 16.00 -1.31 5.46
N LYS A 273 17.22 -1.85 5.39
CA LYS A 273 18.09 -1.71 4.21
C LYS A 273 17.40 -2.18 2.94
N PHE A 274 16.69 -3.31 2.98
CA PHE A 274 15.97 -3.83 1.82
C PHE A 274 14.83 -2.90 1.39
N LYS A 275 14.03 -2.39 2.34
CA LYS A 275 12.97 -1.41 2.03
C LYS A 275 13.55 -0.10 1.47
N SER A 276 14.64 0.39 2.03
CA SER A 276 15.36 1.56 1.50
C SER A 276 15.90 1.32 0.11
N PHE A 277 16.40 0.12 -0.19
CA PHE A 277 16.81 -0.28 -1.54
C PHE A 277 15.63 -0.20 -2.51
N ILE A 278 14.49 -0.80 -2.16
CA ILE A 278 13.28 -0.78 -3.00
C ILE A 278 12.87 0.66 -3.30
N GLU A 279 12.76 1.50 -2.27
CA GLU A 279 12.29 2.88 -2.42
C GLU A 279 13.26 3.74 -3.26
N SER A 280 14.56 3.57 -3.05
CA SER A 280 15.59 4.36 -3.77
C SER A 280 15.70 3.94 -5.23
N HIS A 281 15.51 2.64 -5.53
CA HIS A 281 15.75 2.10 -6.88
C HIS A 281 14.46 1.86 -7.66
N LYS A 282 13.29 2.26 -7.13
CA LYS A 282 11.98 2.02 -7.77
C LYS A 282 11.88 2.59 -9.19
N ASN A 283 12.56 3.70 -9.46
CA ASN A 283 12.57 4.35 -10.77
C ASN A 283 13.82 3.98 -11.60
N ASP A 284 14.91 3.59 -10.94
CA ASP A 284 16.21 3.36 -11.58
C ASP A 284 16.34 1.94 -12.15
N ILE A 285 15.67 0.97 -11.51
CA ILE A 285 15.65 -0.42 -11.96
C ILE A 285 14.26 -0.72 -12.55
N PRO A 286 14.12 -0.79 -13.89
CA PRO A 286 12.83 -1.00 -14.55
C PRO A 286 12.09 -2.25 -14.05
N ALA A 287 12.81 -3.35 -13.82
CA ALA A 287 12.22 -4.58 -13.32
C ALA A 287 11.64 -4.46 -11.90
N LEU A 288 12.25 -3.62 -11.06
CA LEU A 288 11.71 -3.36 -9.72
C LEU A 288 10.41 -2.56 -9.82
N ASN A 289 10.37 -1.54 -10.69
CA ASN A 289 9.16 -0.80 -11.01
C ASN A 289 8.04 -1.73 -11.51
N THR A 290 8.41 -2.70 -12.37
CA THR A 290 7.49 -3.73 -12.85
C THR A 290 6.93 -4.55 -11.68
N ILE A 291 7.75 -5.04 -10.76
CA ILE A 291 7.25 -5.79 -9.58
C ILE A 291 6.31 -4.93 -8.72
N ILE A 292 6.67 -3.66 -8.50
CA ILE A 292 5.92 -2.72 -7.66
C ILE A 292 4.57 -2.33 -8.29
N ASN A 293 4.48 -2.17 -9.61
CA ASN A 293 3.24 -1.73 -10.26
C ASN A 293 2.39 -2.86 -10.81
N ASN A 294 2.96 -4.05 -11.03
CA ASN A 294 2.23 -5.16 -11.63
C ASN A 294 1.15 -5.69 -10.66
N THR A 295 -0.11 -5.53 -11.05
CA THR A 295 -1.29 -6.09 -10.40
C THR A 295 -1.88 -7.28 -11.16
N ASN A 296 -1.56 -7.46 -12.44
CA ASN A 296 -2.08 -8.52 -13.31
C ASN A 296 -1.01 -8.96 -14.32
N GLY A 297 -0.63 -10.24 -14.23
CA GLY A 297 0.54 -10.81 -14.87
C GLY A 297 0.49 -10.82 -16.38
N HIS A 298 1.16 -9.87 -17.03
CA HIS A 298 1.70 -10.03 -18.39
C HIS A 298 3.02 -9.25 -18.62
N THR A 299 3.56 -8.54 -17.61
CA THR A 299 4.88 -7.90 -17.75
C THR A 299 5.96 -8.88 -17.31
N HIS A 300 6.67 -9.42 -18.29
CA HIS A 300 7.66 -10.47 -18.09
C HIS A 300 8.91 -9.89 -17.42
N ILE A 301 9.21 -10.37 -16.21
CA ILE A 301 10.49 -10.10 -15.54
C ILE A 301 11.44 -11.21 -15.97
N SER A 302 12.56 -10.86 -16.59
CA SER A 302 13.53 -11.86 -17.04
C SER A 302 14.41 -12.34 -15.89
N PHE A 303 15.06 -13.50 -16.06
CA PHE A 303 16.07 -13.96 -15.12
C PHE A 303 17.23 -12.96 -14.96
N ASP A 304 17.62 -12.29 -16.05
CA ASP A 304 18.68 -11.29 -16.03
C ASP A 304 18.29 -10.03 -15.24
N ASP A 305 17.00 -9.66 -15.25
CA ASP A 305 16.49 -8.59 -14.39
C ASP A 305 16.64 -8.92 -12.92
N ILE A 306 16.29 -10.15 -12.52
CA ILE A 306 16.46 -10.62 -11.14
C ILE A 306 17.93 -10.64 -10.73
N LYS A 307 18.80 -11.09 -11.63
CA LYS A 307 20.24 -11.07 -11.41
C LYS A 307 20.75 -9.64 -11.23
N THR A 308 20.20 -8.69 -11.98
CA THR A 308 20.50 -7.26 -11.85
C THR A 308 20.08 -6.74 -10.49
N ILE A 309 18.83 -6.95 -10.07
CA ILE A 309 18.34 -6.52 -8.74
C ILE A 309 19.20 -7.14 -7.63
N SER A 310 19.48 -8.44 -7.72
CA SER A 310 20.31 -9.16 -6.75
C SER A 310 21.75 -8.64 -6.69
N ARG A 311 22.30 -8.17 -7.81
CA ARG A 311 23.64 -7.58 -7.87
C ARG A 311 23.65 -6.19 -7.25
N GLU A 312 22.66 -5.35 -7.55
CA GLU A 312 22.56 -4.00 -6.97
C GLU A 312 22.34 -4.07 -5.45
N LEU A 313 21.53 -5.02 -4.97
CA LEU A 313 21.29 -5.25 -3.55
C LEU A 313 22.57 -5.59 -2.76
N ARG A 314 23.56 -6.24 -3.40
CA ARG A 314 24.84 -6.60 -2.80
C ARG A 314 25.87 -5.47 -2.80
N LYS A 315 25.62 -4.36 -3.50
CA LYS A 315 26.53 -3.23 -3.51
C LYS A 315 26.38 -2.37 -2.25
N PRO A 316 27.42 -1.60 -1.86
CA PRO A 316 27.26 -0.53 -0.90
C PRO A 316 26.18 0.47 -1.35
N PRO A 317 25.33 0.98 -0.45
CA PRO A 317 25.41 0.91 1.01
C PRO A 317 24.65 -0.27 1.66
N TYR A 318 24.01 -1.15 0.86
CA TYR A 318 23.10 -2.16 1.40
C TYR A 318 23.85 -3.42 1.85
N GLU A 319 24.70 -3.98 0.97
CA GLU A 319 25.54 -5.16 1.22
C GLU A 319 24.76 -6.35 1.82
N ILE A 320 23.55 -6.60 1.29
CA ILE A 320 22.65 -7.66 1.76
C ILE A 320 22.29 -8.62 0.63
N SER A 321 21.95 -9.84 0.99
CA SER A 321 21.46 -10.88 0.08
C SER A 321 19.98 -11.16 0.28
N THR A 322 19.33 -11.70 -0.75
CA THR A 322 17.94 -12.13 -0.69
C THR A 322 17.67 -13.15 0.42
N ASP A 323 18.60 -14.08 0.65
CA ASP A 323 18.48 -15.08 1.72
C ASP A 323 18.51 -14.43 3.11
N GLU A 324 19.38 -13.43 3.33
CA GLU A 324 19.45 -12.70 4.59
C GLU A 324 18.16 -11.93 4.86
N VAL A 325 17.59 -11.29 3.82
CA VAL A 325 16.31 -10.58 3.93
C VAL A 325 15.18 -11.57 4.26
N TRP A 326 15.15 -12.73 3.62
CA TRP A 326 14.14 -13.75 3.92
C TRP A 326 14.22 -14.24 5.36
N ASN A 327 15.43 -14.57 5.81
CA ASN A 327 15.67 -15.02 7.19
C ASN A 327 15.37 -13.92 8.21
N ALA A 328 15.59 -12.65 7.85
CA ALA A 328 15.22 -11.51 8.68
C ALA A 328 13.70 -11.42 8.85
N TYR A 329 12.94 -11.53 7.76
CA TYR A 329 11.48 -11.60 7.81
C TYR A 329 10.98 -12.81 8.59
N LEU A 330 11.55 -13.99 8.36
CA LEU A 330 11.18 -15.22 9.09
C LEU A 330 11.36 -15.09 10.60
N ARG A 331 12.40 -14.38 11.05
CA ARG A 331 12.67 -14.14 12.46
C ARG A 331 11.70 -13.14 13.10
N ILE A 332 11.23 -12.16 12.34
CA ILE A 332 10.36 -11.08 12.84
C ILE A 332 8.88 -11.45 12.74
N ASP A 333 8.47 -12.08 11.63
CA ASP A 333 7.09 -12.47 11.34
C ASP A 333 7.02 -13.96 10.95
N SER A 334 7.37 -14.84 11.89
CA SER A 334 7.36 -16.29 11.68
C SER A 334 5.98 -16.86 11.35
N THR A 335 4.90 -16.13 11.62
CA THR A 335 3.52 -16.57 11.37
C THR A 335 3.17 -16.43 9.90
N ASN A 336 3.59 -15.34 9.27
CA ASN A 336 3.25 -15.02 7.88
C ASN A 336 4.35 -15.38 6.89
N VAL A 337 5.53 -15.80 7.36
CA VAL A 337 6.67 -16.13 6.51
C VAL A 337 6.94 -17.62 6.54
N LYS A 338 6.88 -18.27 5.37
CA LYS A 338 7.27 -19.67 5.23
C LYS A 338 8.80 -19.78 5.17
N PRO A 339 9.44 -20.74 5.87
CA PRO A 339 10.86 -20.96 5.76
C PRO A 339 11.26 -21.33 4.32
N ILE A 340 12.34 -20.74 3.83
CA ILE A 340 13.01 -21.19 2.60
C ILE A 340 13.57 -22.59 2.87
N GLY A 341 13.18 -23.57 2.04
CA GLY A 341 13.82 -24.90 2.06
C GLY A 341 15.26 -24.83 1.51
N ASP A 342 15.89 -25.99 1.29
CA ASP A 342 17.31 -26.04 0.91
C ASP A 342 17.63 -25.42 -0.47
N THR A 343 16.63 -25.26 -1.34
CA THR A 343 16.81 -24.70 -2.68
C THR A 343 16.68 -23.18 -2.69
N LYS A 344 17.82 -22.50 -2.78
CA LYS A 344 17.92 -21.05 -3.00
C LYS A 344 17.46 -20.71 -4.41
N ASN A 345 16.34 -20.01 -4.53
CA ASN A 345 15.81 -19.55 -5.81
C ASN A 345 15.95 -18.02 -5.94
N PRO A 346 16.69 -17.49 -6.93
CA PRO A 346 16.77 -16.05 -7.20
C PRO A 346 15.39 -15.38 -7.39
N ALA A 347 14.40 -16.11 -7.91
CA ALA A 347 13.04 -15.64 -8.13
C ALA A 347 12.31 -15.22 -6.84
N ASN A 348 12.79 -15.67 -5.66
CA ASN A 348 12.26 -15.27 -4.36
C ASN A 348 12.32 -13.77 -4.10
N ILE A 349 13.16 -13.02 -4.84
CA ILE A 349 13.19 -11.55 -4.77
C ILE A 349 11.86 -10.91 -5.16
N ILE A 350 11.07 -11.56 -6.03
CA ILE A 350 9.74 -11.08 -6.44
C ILE A 350 8.81 -11.15 -5.22
N SER A 351 8.68 -12.33 -4.60
CA SER A 351 7.86 -12.53 -3.41
C SER A 351 8.30 -11.60 -2.27
N LEU A 352 9.61 -11.45 -2.05
CA LEU A 352 10.15 -10.53 -1.04
C LEU A 352 9.76 -9.08 -1.29
N THR A 353 9.88 -8.62 -2.53
CA THR A 353 9.55 -7.24 -2.91
C THR A 353 8.05 -6.99 -2.71
N GLN A 354 7.19 -7.91 -3.17
CA GLN A 354 5.73 -7.81 -3.00
C GLN A 354 5.32 -7.79 -1.53
N TYR A 355 5.95 -8.62 -0.70
CA TYR A 355 5.69 -8.66 0.73
C TYR A 355 6.19 -7.38 1.43
N ALA A 356 7.37 -6.88 1.06
CA ALA A 356 7.96 -5.67 1.64
C ALA A 356 7.10 -4.41 1.43
N ILE A 357 6.42 -4.31 0.28
CA ILE A 357 5.50 -3.21 -0.07
C ILE A 357 4.05 -3.46 0.38
N GLY A 358 3.76 -4.61 1.00
CA GLY A 358 2.43 -4.94 1.51
C GLY A 358 1.40 -5.39 0.46
N LYS A 359 1.84 -5.87 -0.72
CA LYS A 359 0.94 -6.45 -1.73
C LYS A 359 0.44 -7.85 -1.40
N ILE A 360 1.25 -8.62 -0.67
CA ILE A 360 0.92 -9.96 -0.22
C ILE A 360 1.08 -10.02 1.29
N ASP A 361 0.10 -10.64 1.97
CA ASP A 361 0.10 -10.75 3.44
C ASP A 361 0.97 -11.92 3.94
N ARG A 362 1.24 -12.89 3.06
CA ARG A 362 2.02 -14.08 3.36
C ARG A 362 3.22 -14.20 2.42
N LEU A 363 4.41 -14.35 2.99
CA LEU A 363 5.64 -14.55 2.23
C LEU A 363 5.88 -16.05 1.99
N GLU A 364 5.76 -16.46 0.73
CA GLU A 364 5.96 -17.84 0.28
C GLU A 364 7.02 -17.90 -0.84
N PRO A 365 7.85 -18.96 -0.90
CA PRO A 365 8.80 -19.17 -1.97
C PRO A 365 8.13 -19.07 -3.35
N TYR A 366 8.82 -18.48 -4.32
CA TYR A 366 8.27 -18.29 -5.66
C TYR A 366 7.89 -19.64 -6.32
N THR A 367 8.66 -20.69 -6.04
CA THR A 367 8.39 -22.06 -6.50
C THR A 367 7.02 -22.57 -6.07
N ASP A 368 6.57 -22.25 -4.86
CA ASP A 368 5.32 -22.74 -4.31
C ASP A 368 4.12 -22.11 -5.04
N ASN A 369 4.25 -20.82 -5.41
CA ASN A 369 3.27 -20.12 -6.22
C ASN A 369 3.17 -20.74 -7.63
N VAL A 370 4.32 -20.98 -8.27
CA VAL A 370 4.37 -21.66 -9.57
C VAL A 370 3.79 -23.06 -9.51
N ASP A 371 4.06 -23.82 -8.45
CA ASP A 371 3.49 -25.17 -8.23
C ASP A 371 1.97 -25.12 -8.12
N LYS A 372 1.43 -24.15 -7.37
CA LYS A 372 -0.01 -23.94 -7.25
C LYS A 372 -0.64 -23.60 -8.61
N LYS A 373 -0.10 -22.60 -9.31
CA LYS A 373 -0.56 -22.18 -10.64
C LYS A 373 -0.48 -23.33 -11.66
N PHE A 374 0.56 -24.15 -11.58
CA PHE A 374 0.71 -25.33 -12.43
C PHE A 374 -0.36 -26.38 -12.16
N ASN A 375 -0.65 -26.67 -10.89
CA ASN A 375 -1.73 -27.61 -10.54
C ASN A 375 -3.10 -27.09 -11.01
N ASP A 376 -3.36 -25.79 -10.84
CA ASP A 376 -4.58 -25.15 -11.34
C ASP A 376 -4.66 -25.24 -12.87
N TRP A 377 -3.55 -25.03 -13.58
CA TRP A 377 -3.46 -25.18 -15.04
C TRP A 377 -3.73 -26.62 -15.50
N ILE A 378 -3.20 -27.63 -14.79
CA ILE A 378 -3.48 -29.05 -15.07
C ILE A 378 -4.98 -29.33 -14.92
N LEU A 379 -5.57 -28.93 -13.80
CA LEU A 379 -7.01 -29.13 -13.52
C LEU A 379 -7.90 -28.43 -14.55
N GLU A 380 -7.54 -27.22 -14.96
CA GLU A 380 -8.25 -26.47 -16.00
C GLU A 380 -8.20 -27.24 -17.35
N ASN A 381 -7.06 -27.79 -17.73
CA ASN A 381 -6.93 -28.58 -18.96
C ASN A 381 -7.71 -29.91 -18.87
N GLU A 382 -7.69 -30.58 -17.71
CA GLU A 382 -8.47 -31.80 -17.48
C GLU A 382 -9.97 -31.54 -17.56
N SER A 383 -10.46 -30.42 -17.00
CA SER A 383 -11.87 -30.03 -17.10
C SER A 383 -12.32 -29.74 -18.55
N LYS A 384 -11.38 -29.36 -19.43
CA LYS A 384 -11.61 -29.16 -20.87
C LYS A 384 -11.51 -30.47 -21.66
N GLY A 385 -11.38 -31.61 -20.99
CA GLY A 385 -11.33 -32.94 -21.57
C GLY A 385 -9.95 -33.40 -22.03
N ARG A 386 -8.90 -32.62 -21.75
CA ARG A 386 -7.52 -33.01 -22.09
C ARG A 386 -6.95 -33.93 -21.01
N LYS A 387 -6.56 -35.14 -21.38
CA LYS A 387 -5.87 -36.08 -20.48
C LYS A 387 -4.40 -36.16 -20.88
N PHE A 388 -3.51 -35.97 -19.90
CA PHE A 388 -2.09 -36.10 -20.10
C PHE A 388 -1.63 -37.54 -19.80
N SER A 389 -0.81 -38.09 -20.68
CA SER A 389 -0.07 -39.33 -20.44
C SER A 389 0.99 -39.15 -19.35
N GLU A 390 1.48 -40.26 -18.80
CA GLU A 390 2.57 -40.21 -17.80
C GLU A 390 3.83 -39.53 -18.36
N GLU A 391 4.16 -39.77 -19.64
CA GLU A 391 5.31 -39.16 -20.28
C GLU A 391 5.12 -37.64 -20.45
N GLU A 392 3.92 -37.19 -20.84
CA GLU A 392 3.58 -35.76 -20.90
C GLU A 392 3.68 -35.09 -19.53
N LEU A 393 3.16 -35.72 -18.47
CA LEU A 393 3.21 -35.17 -17.11
C LEU A 393 4.65 -35.02 -16.60
N VAL A 394 5.54 -35.97 -16.93
CA VAL A 394 6.97 -35.86 -16.59
C VAL A 394 7.58 -34.65 -17.29
N TRP A 395 7.27 -34.43 -18.57
CA TRP A 395 7.77 -33.27 -19.31
C TRP A 395 7.19 -31.95 -18.83
N LEU A 396 5.89 -31.89 -18.56
CA LEU A 396 5.22 -30.72 -17.99
C LEU A 396 5.82 -30.33 -16.64
N LYS A 397 6.13 -31.31 -15.77
CA LYS A 397 6.82 -31.05 -14.50
C LYS A 397 8.24 -30.50 -14.70
N MET A 398 8.99 -31.00 -15.68
CA MET A 398 10.31 -30.46 -16.02
C MET A 398 10.22 -29.03 -16.56
N MET A 399 9.26 -28.76 -17.45
CA MET A 399 8.97 -27.42 -17.97
C MET A 399 8.61 -26.46 -16.84
N LYS A 400 7.73 -26.89 -15.93
CA LYS A 400 7.36 -26.12 -14.74
C LYS A 400 8.59 -25.81 -13.86
N ASN A 401 9.42 -26.80 -13.56
CA ASN A 401 10.64 -26.58 -12.77
C ASN A 401 11.61 -25.58 -13.43
N HIS A 402 11.70 -25.61 -14.77
CA HIS A 402 12.48 -24.65 -15.53
C HIS A 402 11.90 -23.23 -15.39
N VAL A 403 10.59 -23.07 -15.58
CA VAL A 403 9.89 -21.79 -15.38
C VAL A 403 10.06 -21.29 -13.94
N SER A 404 9.97 -22.15 -12.93
CA SER A 404 10.19 -21.75 -11.54
C SER A 404 11.59 -21.18 -11.29
N SER A 405 12.59 -21.56 -12.09
CA SER A 405 13.99 -21.17 -11.89
C SER A 405 14.40 -19.97 -12.77
N PHE A 406 13.95 -19.96 -14.03
CA PHE A 406 14.36 -18.98 -15.04
C PHE A 406 13.25 -17.98 -15.40
N MET A 407 12.01 -18.21 -14.94
CA MET A 407 10.84 -17.40 -15.22
C MET A 407 10.60 -17.17 -16.71
N GLU A 408 10.95 -18.15 -17.52
CA GLU A 408 10.59 -18.19 -18.94
C GLU A 408 10.72 -19.64 -19.42
N ILE A 409 9.99 -19.96 -20.47
CA ILE A 409 10.24 -21.15 -21.27
C ILE A 409 10.04 -20.84 -22.74
N ASN A 410 11.04 -21.17 -23.55
CA ASN A 410 11.02 -21.02 -24.99
C ASN A 410 11.68 -22.24 -25.66
N MET A 411 11.72 -22.26 -26.99
CA MET A 411 12.29 -23.42 -27.70
C MET A 411 13.77 -23.65 -27.37
N MET A 412 14.53 -22.59 -27.07
CA MET A 412 15.95 -22.69 -26.70
C MET A 412 16.14 -23.25 -25.28
N SER A 413 15.15 -23.12 -24.39
CA SER A 413 15.17 -23.74 -23.05
C SER A 413 15.39 -25.25 -23.12
N PHE A 414 14.89 -25.91 -24.17
CA PHE A 414 15.06 -27.36 -24.35
C PHE A 414 16.49 -27.80 -24.71
N ASN A 415 17.39 -26.85 -24.99
CA ASN A 415 18.81 -27.12 -25.17
C ASN A 415 19.58 -27.20 -23.85
N GLN A 416 18.92 -26.91 -22.71
CA GLN A 416 19.50 -26.96 -21.38
C GLN A 416 19.12 -28.27 -20.65
N PRO A 417 19.93 -28.75 -19.69
CA PRO A 417 19.53 -29.81 -18.78
C PRO A 417 18.29 -29.42 -17.95
N PRO A 418 17.39 -30.37 -17.63
CA PRO A 418 17.44 -31.80 -17.94
C PRO A 418 16.90 -32.16 -19.34
N PHE A 419 16.38 -31.21 -20.12
CA PHE A 419 15.72 -31.49 -21.40
C PHE A 419 16.66 -32.09 -22.42
N VAL A 420 17.85 -31.50 -22.61
CA VAL A 420 18.83 -31.99 -23.58
C VAL A 420 19.23 -33.45 -23.32
N ASN A 421 19.34 -33.84 -22.04
CA ASN A 421 19.65 -35.22 -21.63
C ASN A 421 18.52 -36.21 -21.91
N LYS A 422 17.31 -35.71 -22.19
CA LYS A 422 16.12 -36.49 -22.53
C LYS A 422 15.70 -36.34 -24.00
N GLY A 423 16.58 -35.83 -24.86
CA GLY A 423 16.33 -35.68 -26.30
C GLY A 423 15.88 -34.27 -26.75
N GLY A 424 15.90 -33.30 -25.83
CA GLY A 424 15.74 -31.87 -26.12
C GLY A 424 14.43 -31.50 -26.83
N ALA A 425 14.50 -30.46 -27.66
CA ALA A 425 13.34 -29.93 -28.37
C ALA A 425 12.66 -30.96 -29.28
N ALA A 426 13.42 -31.84 -29.91
CA ALA A 426 12.89 -32.88 -30.78
C ALA A 426 12.01 -33.88 -30.02
N LYS A 427 12.46 -34.34 -28.84
CA LYS A 427 11.64 -35.22 -27.99
C LYS A 427 10.42 -34.50 -27.42
N ALA A 428 10.55 -33.22 -27.03
CA ALA A 428 9.42 -32.40 -26.60
C ALA A 428 8.34 -32.32 -27.70
N TYR A 429 8.75 -32.06 -28.94
CA TYR A 429 7.83 -31.98 -30.08
C TYR A 429 7.22 -33.34 -30.42
N ASN A 430 7.95 -34.45 -30.26
CA ASN A 430 7.37 -35.79 -30.44
C ASN A 430 6.29 -36.13 -29.40
N ILE A 431 6.38 -35.56 -28.19
CA ILE A 431 5.43 -35.79 -27.11
C ILE A 431 4.19 -34.91 -27.27
N PHE A 432 4.37 -33.61 -27.46
CA PHE A 432 3.27 -32.64 -27.47
C PHE A 432 2.81 -32.22 -28.87
N GLY A 433 3.60 -32.48 -29.91
CA GLY A 433 3.30 -32.08 -31.28
C GLY A 433 3.07 -30.57 -31.43
N PRO A 434 2.06 -30.16 -32.23
CA PRO A 434 1.72 -28.75 -32.45
C PRO A 434 1.33 -27.99 -31.17
N ASP A 435 0.84 -28.70 -30.15
CA ASP A 435 0.43 -28.10 -28.87
C ASP A 435 1.61 -27.58 -28.05
N LEU A 436 2.85 -27.97 -28.35
CA LEU A 436 4.03 -27.55 -27.58
C LEU A 436 4.15 -26.03 -27.46
N ASN A 437 3.93 -25.31 -28.58
CA ASN A 437 4.00 -23.85 -28.61
C ASN A 437 2.91 -23.21 -27.75
N ARG A 438 1.70 -23.77 -27.78
CA ARG A 438 0.59 -23.32 -26.93
C ARG A 438 0.90 -23.53 -25.45
N ILE A 439 1.43 -24.70 -25.09
CA ILE A 439 1.81 -25.02 -23.70
C ILE A 439 2.89 -24.05 -23.20
N MET A 440 3.94 -23.78 -24.00
CA MET A 440 4.97 -22.81 -23.62
C MET A 440 4.39 -21.40 -23.41
N TYR A 441 3.51 -20.96 -24.32
CA TYR A 441 2.83 -19.68 -24.18
C TYR A 441 1.99 -19.62 -22.90
N GLU A 442 1.15 -20.62 -22.66
CA GLU A 442 0.31 -20.70 -21.45
C GLU A 442 1.15 -20.79 -20.18
N PHE A 443 2.32 -21.44 -20.20
CA PHE A 443 3.22 -21.48 -19.06
C PHE A 443 3.79 -20.10 -18.76
N ASN A 444 4.26 -19.38 -19.79
CA ASN A 444 4.76 -18.02 -19.59
C ASN A 444 3.65 -17.05 -19.13
N GLU A 445 2.41 -17.28 -19.56
CA GLU A 445 1.28 -16.43 -19.23
C GLU A 445 0.69 -16.72 -17.84
N LYS A 446 0.49 -18.01 -17.52
CA LYS A 446 -0.30 -18.41 -16.35
C LYS A 446 0.52 -18.78 -15.13
N LEU A 447 1.76 -19.26 -15.31
CA LEU A 447 2.59 -19.70 -14.17
C LEU A 447 3.40 -18.56 -13.56
N ILE A 448 3.67 -17.50 -14.32
CA ILE A 448 4.64 -16.47 -13.94
C ILE A 448 4.00 -15.36 -13.10
#